data_AF-P75138-F1
#
_entry.id   AF-P75138-F1
#
_cell.length_a   1.000
_cell.length_b   1.000
_cell.length_c   1.000
_cell.angle_alpha   90.00
_cell.angle_beta   90.00
_cell.angle_gamma   90.00
#
_symmetry.space_group_name_H-M   'P 1'
#
loop_
_entity.id
_entity.type
_entity.pdbx_description
1 polymer ?
#
loop_
_entity_poly.entity_id
_entity_poly.type
_entity_poly.pdbx_seq_one_letter_code
_entity_poly.pdbx_strand_id
1 'polypeptide(L)'
;MERKVDHFQMTYQSFKDLSIKAKLSYTFNWFGDYSSGGFTAKKGDKHYFDLFLKIKPDPNKSFKAANFKTEEKNSTAIDGQETTRNLEWIEFGASISWSLKGKDDASEKSVKQFLDSYANNTSGYSSDINLFSYLEYLIR
;
A
#
# COMPACT_ATOMS: atom_id res chain seq x y z
N MET A 1 11.47 8.49 -4.97
CA MET A 1 11.16 7.09 -5.29
C MET A 1 10.05 7.13 -6.31
N GLU A 2 10.23 6.51 -7.47
CA GLU A 2 9.16 6.40 -8.48
C GLU A 2 8.36 5.13 -8.21
N ARG A 3 7.02 5.23 -8.23
CA ARG A 3 6.07 4.14 -7.97
C ARG A 3 5.28 3.82 -9.23
N LYS A 4 5.15 2.53 -9.54
CA LYS A 4 4.25 2.03 -10.59
C LYS A 4 3.44 0.85 -10.05
N VAL A 5 2.12 0.88 -10.25
CA VAL A 5 1.26 -0.28 -10.00
C VAL A 5 1.41 -1.25 -11.16
N ASP A 6 1.95 -2.44 -10.91
CA ASP A 6 2.08 -3.47 -11.96
C ASP A 6 0.87 -4.41 -11.97
N HIS A 7 0.36 -4.75 -10.79
CA HIS A 7 -0.77 -5.66 -10.64
C HIS A 7 -1.62 -5.23 -9.46
N PHE A 8 -2.94 -5.21 -9.67
CA PHE A 8 -3.92 -4.99 -8.63
C PHE A 8 -5.08 -5.96 -8.80
N GLN A 9 -5.36 -6.75 -7.77
CA GLN A 9 -6.47 -7.69 -7.78
C GLN A 9 -7.23 -7.63 -6.46
N MET A 10 -8.54 -7.45 -6.59
CA MET A 10 -9.50 -7.53 -5.49
C MET A 10 -10.47 -8.68 -5.77
N THR A 11 -10.57 -9.60 -4.82
CA THR A 11 -11.57 -10.68 -4.84
C THR A 11 -12.57 -10.44 -3.70
N TYR A 12 -13.86 -10.48 -4.03
CA TYR A 12 -14.95 -10.23 -3.09
C TYR A 12 -16.15 -11.13 -3.42
N GLN A 13 -16.61 -11.91 -2.43
CA GLN A 13 -17.90 -12.61 -2.44
C GLN A 13 -18.73 -12.20 -1.23
N SER A 14 -18.07 -12.11 -0.07
CA SER A 14 -18.55 -11.49 1.15
C SER A 14 -17.39 -10.74 1.82
N PHE A 15 -17.66 -9.92 2.84
CA PHE A 15 -16.57 -9.31 3.62
C PHE A 15 -15.63 -10.33 4.20
N LYS A 16 -16.13 -11.47 4.68
CA LYS A 16 -15.29 -12.51 5.27
C LYS A 16 -14.25 -13.06 4.28
N ASP A 17 -14.54 -12.95 2.99
CA ASP A 17 -13.71 -13.45 1.90
C ASP A 17 -12.95 -12.35 1.15
N LEU A 18 -13.08 -11.09 1.58
CA LEU A 18 -12.37 -9.97 0.96
C LEU A 18 -10.86 -10.25 1.03
N SER A 19 -10.23 -10.23 -0.13
CA SER A 19 -8.77 -10.31 -0.22
C SER A 19 -8.31 -9.39 -1.33
N ILE A 20 -7.44 -8.46 -0.97
CA ILE A 20 -6.78 -7.58 -1.92
C ILE A 20 -5.32 -7.99 -1.98
N LYS A 21 -4.82 -8.13 -3.20
CA LYS A 21 -3.41 -8.36 -3.49
C LYS A 21 -2.96 -7.29 -4.46
N ALA A 22 -1.92 -6.56 -4.10
CA ALA A 22 -1.31 -5.58 -4.99
C ALA A 22 0.19 -5.87 -5.12
N LYS A 23 0.72 -5.62 -6.31
CA LYS A 23 2.14 -5.60 -6.59
C LYS A 23 2.51 -4.20 -7.06
N LEU A 24 3.31 -3.51 -6.26
CA LEU A 24 3.81 -2.18 -6.56
C LEU A 24 5.30 -2.27 -6.87
N SER A 25 5.68 -1.79 -8.04
CA SER A 25 7.08 -1.64 -8.44
C SER A 25 7.60 -0.29 -7.98
N TYR A 26 8.77 -0.31 -7.34
CA TYR A 26 9.45 0.89 -6.87
C TYR A 26 10.86 0.98 -7.44
N THR A 27 11.24 2.20 -7.81
CA THR A 27 12.64 2.56 -8.09
C THR A 27 13.13 3.53 -7.02
N PHE A 28 14.14 3.12 -6.27
CA PHE A 28 14.84 3.94 -5.29
C PHE A 28 16.14 4.46 -5.91
N ASN A 29 16.27 5.79 -5.93
CA ASN A 29 17.48 6.45 -6.41
C ASN A 29 18.32 6.88 -5.21
N TRP A 30 19.59 6.51 -5.19
CA TRP A 30 20.54 6.95 -4.18
C TRP A 30 21.00 8.38 -4.46
N PHE A 31 20.81 9.28 -3.50
CA PHE A 31 21.21 10.69 -3.62
C PHE A 31 22.59 10.99 -3.03
N GLY A 32 23.21 10.01 -2.38
CA GLY A 32 24.54 10.10 -1.80
C GLY A 32 25.19 8.73 -1.74
N ASP A 33 26.48 8.72 -1.41
CA ASP A 33 27.22 7.49 -1.17
C ASP A 33 26.85 6.92 0.19
N TYR A 34 26.75 5.59 0.26
CA TYR A 34 26.46 4.86 1.49
C TYR A 34 27.33 3.62 1.60
N SER A 35 27.75 3.28 2.82
CA SER A 35 28.45 2.04 3.13
C SER A 35 28.14 1.59 4.56
N SER A 36 27.53 0.41 4.72
CA SER A 36 27.31 -0.22 6.03
C SER A 36 27.03 -1.71 5.86
N GLY A 37 27.47 -2.55 6.80
CA GLY A 37 27.14 -3.98 6.82
C GLY A 37 27.59 -4.76 5.58
N GLY A 38 28.65 -4.33 4.89
CA GLY A 38 29.10 -4.93 3.63
C GLY A 38 28.26 -4.55 2.41
N PHE A 39 27.23 -3.72 2.59
CA PHE A 39 26.48 -3.10 1.51
C PHE A 39 27.06 -1.71 1.20
N THR A 40 27.24 -1.42 -0.09
CA THR A 40 27.67 -0.11 -0.58
C THR A 40 26.74 0.34 -1.70
N ALA A 41 26.46 1.64 -1.74
CA ALA A 41 25.73 2.30 -2.80
C ALA A 41 26.40 3.64 -3.12
N LYS A 42 26.36 4.04 -4.38
CA LYS A 42 26.90 5.31 -4.86
C LYS A 42 25.80 6.27 -5.23
N LYS A 43 26.09 7.56 -5.16
CA LYS A 43 25.19 8.60 -5.67
C LYS A 43 24.86 8.31 -7.13
N GLY A 44 23.57 8.21 -7.44
CA GLY A 44 23.04 7.89 -8.77
C GLY A 44 22.64 6.43 -8.96
N ASP A 45 23.03 5.52 -8.06
CA ASP A 45 22.61 4.13 -8.12
C ASP A 45 21.09 4.02 -8.03
N LYS A 46 20.53 3.06 -8.76
CA LYS A 46 19.10 2.78 -8.81
C LYS A 46 18.83 1.37 -8.36
N HIS A 47 18.04 1.22 -7.31
CA HIS A 47 17.61 -0.08 -6.80
C HIS A 47 16.13 -0.27 -7.08
N TYR A 48 15.76 -1.47 -7.47
CA TYR A 48 14.42 -1.80 -7.95
C TYR A 48 13.79 -2.88 -7.08
N PHE A 49 12.59 -2.61 -6.60
CA PHE A 49 11.90 -3.50 -5.68
C PHE A 49 10.46 -3.73 -6.09
N ASP A 50 9.97 -4.92 -5.79
CA ASP A 50 8.55 -5.23 -5.81
C ASP A 50 8.05 -5.27 -4.36
N LEU A 51 7.02 -4.48 -4.06
CA LEU A 51 6.22 -4.59 -2.85
C LEU A 51 4.99 -5.43 -3.14
N PHE A 52 4.85 -6.53 -2.41
CA PHE A 52 3.66 -7.36 -2.43
C PHE A 52 2.81 -7.03 -1.22
N LEU A 53 1.67 -6.39 -1.46
CA LEU A 53 0.72 -6.04 -0.41
C LEU A 53 -0.43 -7.04 -0.42
N LYS A 54 -0.86 -7.42 0.77
CA LYS A 54 -2.06 -8.23 0.98
C LYS A 54 -2.89 -7.64 2.11
N ILE A 55 -4.15 -7.32 1.80
CA ILE A 55 -5.13 -6.81 2.75
C ILE A 55 -6.23 -7.86 2.88
N LYS A 56 -6.57 -8.18 4.12
CA LYS A 56 -7.70 -9.04 4.48
C LYS A 56 -8.50 -8.38 5.60
N PRO A 57 -9.76 -8.76 5.81
CA PRO A 57 -10.44 -8.51 7.06
C PRO A 57 -9.64 -9.08 8.22
N ASP A 58 -9.59 -8.31 9.31
CA ASP A 58 -9.13 -8.80 10.59
C ASP A 58 -10.13 -9.85 11.11
N PRO A 59 -9.72 -11.11 11.33
CA PRO A 59 -10.62 -12.16 11.80
C PRO A 59 -11.20 -11.87 13.19
N ASN A 60 -10.55 -11.02 13.98
CA ASN A 60 -10.96 -10.70 15.35
C ASN A 60 -11.93 -9.50 15.42
N LYS A 61 -12.08 -8.74 14.34
CA LYS A 61 -13.00 -7.61 14.26
C LYS A 61 -14.19 -7.97 13.38
N SER A 62 -15.36 -8.10 14.01
CA SER A 62 -16.59 -8.33 13.26
C SER A 62 -16.92 -7.15 12.37
N PHE A 63 -17.17 -7.43 11.09
CA PHE A 63 -17.72 -6.44 10.17
C PHE A 63 -19.16 -6.11 10.57
N LYS A 64 -19.49 -4.82 10.68
CA LYS A 64 -20.85 -4.33 10.96
C LYS A 64 -21.33 -3.52 9.77
N ALA A 65 -22.62 -3.56 9.47
CA ALA A 65 -23.19 -2.77 8.36
C ALA A 65 -22.91 -1.26 8.50
N ALA A 66 -22.78 -0.74 9.73
CA ALA A 66 -22.39 0.64 10.02
C ALA A 66 -21.02 1.07 9.47
N ASN A 67 -20.23 0.13 8.97
CA ASN A 67 -18.94 0.35 8.35
C ASN A 67 -19.05 0.86 6.91
N PHE A 68 -20.21 0.68 6.28
CA PHE A 68 -20.55 1.35 5.04
C PHE A 68 -21.05 2.75 5.38
N LYS A 69 -20.24 3.76 5.06
CA LYS A 69 -20.64 5.16 5.19
C LYS A 69 -20.74 5.75 3.80
N THR A 70 -21.81 6.47 3.55
CA THR A 70 -21.91 7.35 2.39
C THR A 70 -21.87 8.76 2.94
N GLU A 71 -20.84 9.52 2.58
CA GLU A 71 -20.76 10.93 2.91
C GLU A 71 -20.96 11.75 1.63
N GLU A 72 -21.90 12.67 1.67
CA GLU A 72 -22.03 13.73 0.66
C GLU A 72 -20.93 14.75 0.92
N LYS A 73 -19.99 14.89 -0.01
CA LYS A 73 -19.00 15.96 0.02
C LYS A 73 -19.24 16.88 -1.16
N ASN A 74 -19.52 18.14 -0.88
CA ASN A 74 -19.49 19.19 -1.91
C ASN A 74 -18.05 19.28 -2.42
N SER A 75 -17.83 19.00 -3.71
CA SER A 75 -16.53 19.21 -4.33
C SER A 75 -16.47 20.58 -4.99
N THR A 76 -15.24 21.07 -5.19
CA THR A 76 -14.94 22.28 -5.97
C THR A 76 -15.69 22.29 -7.29
N ALA A 77 -16.18 23.48 -7.66
CA ALA A 77 -16.93 23.68 -8.87
C ALA A 77 -16.14 23.22 -10.10
N ILE A 78 -16.69 22.27 -10.84
CA ILE A 78 -16.26 21.97 -12.20
C ILE A 78 -17.08 22.90 -13.09
N ASP A 79 -16.42 23.72 -13.89
CA ASP A 79 -17.06 24.69 -14.80
C ASP A 79 -18.08 25.63 -14.13
N GLY A 80 -17.84 26.00 -12.86
CA GLY A 80 -18.69 26.93 -12.12
C GLY A 80 -19.98 26.33 -11.55
N GLN A 81 -20.21 25.01 -11.69
CA GLN A 81 -21.29 24.31 -11.00
C GLN A 81 -20.74 23.53 -9.81
N GLU A 82 -21.33 23.72 -8.62
CA GLU A 82 -21.07 22.82 -7.49
C GLU A 82 -21.51 21.40 -7.86
N THR A 83 -20.57 20.46 -7.74
CA THR A 83 -20.87 19.05 -7.91
C THR A 83 -20.82 18.37 -6.55
N THR A 84 -21.91 17.70 -6.18
CA THR A 84 -21.91 16.82 -5.01
C THR A 84 -21.25 15.51 -5.40
N ARG A 85 -20.20 15.12 -4.66
CA ARG A 85 -19.61 13.79 -4.79
C ARG A 85 -20.05 12.96 -3.60
N ASN A 86 -20.76 11.88 -3.89
CA ASN A 86 -20.98 10.83 -2.90
C ASN A 86 -19.69 10.05 -2.76
N LEU A 87 -19.08 10.14 -1.59
CA LEU A 87 -17.96 9.30 -1.22
C LEU A 87 -18.53 8.08 -0.50
N GLU A 88 -18.27 6.90 -1.05
CA GLU A 88 -18.54 5.63 -0.39
C GLU A 88 -17.30 5.19 0.38
N TRP A 89 -17.48 4.90 1.67
CA TRP A 89 -16.43 4.53 2.60
C TRP A 89 -16.78 3.16 3.12
N ILE A 90 -15.79 2.27 3.09
CA ILE A 90 -15.88 0.98 3.75
C ILE A 90 -14.76 0.98 4.78
N GLU A 91 -15.12 1.25 6.02
CA GLU A 91 -14.20 1.20 7.16
C GLU A 91 -14.27 -0.16 7.83
N PHE A 92 -13.24 -0.97 7.70
CA PHE A 92 -13.21 -2.25 8.40
C PHE A 92 -11.84 -2.48 9.01
N GLY A 93 -11.84 -3.21 10.12
CA GLY A 93 -10.62 -3.74 10.71
C GLY A 93 -9.93 -4.62 9.68
N ALA A 94 -8.80 -4.18 9.16
CA ALA A 94 -8.06 -4.89 8.13
C ALA A 94 -6.75 -5.40 8.70
N SER A 95 -6.46 -6.68 8.47
CA SER A 95 -5.12 -7.23 8.60
C SER A 95 -4.34 -6.92 7.34
N ILE A 96 -3.31 -6.10 7.48
CA ILE A 96 -2.40 -5.74 6.39
C ILE A 96 -1.11 -6.54 6.57
N SER A 97 -0.64 -7.11 5.47
CA SER A 97 0.65 -7.78 5.40
C SER A 97 1.33 -7.39 4.11
N TRP A 98 2.66 -7.28 4.15
CA TRP A 98 3.43 -7.01 2.95
C TRP A 98 4.79 -7.67 3.01
N SER A 99 5.38 -7.85 1.84
CA SER A 99 6.77 -8.28 1.67
C SER A 99 7.42 -7.46 0.57
N LEU A 100 8.74 -7.31 0.67
CA LEU A 100 9.56 -6.67 -0.34
C LEU A 100 10.48 -7.71 -0.98
N LYS A 101 10.78 -7.50 -2.26
CA LYS A 101 11.74 -8.31 -3.00
C LYS A 101 12.56 -7.42 -3.93
N GLY A 102 13.87 -7.55 -3.91
CA GLY A 102 14.75 -6.93 -4.89
C GLY A 102 14.61 -7.59 -6.26
N LYS A 103 14.65 -6.80 -7.32
CA LYS A 103 14.62 -7.32 -8.70
C LYS A 103 15.98 -7.86 -9.18
N ASP A 104 17.05 -7.48 -8.50
CA ASP A 104 18.42 -7.90 -8.72
C ASP A 104 19.16 -8.05 -7.38
N ASP A 105 20.38 -8.59 -7.41
CA ASP A 105 21.16 -8.88 -6.20
C ASP A 105 21.51 -7.63 -5.38
N ALA A 106 21.77 -6.50 -6.04
CA ALA A 106 22.09 -5.24 -5.36
C ALA A 106 20.86 -4.70 -4.61
N SER A 107 19.71 -4.75 -5.26
CA SER A 107 18.42 -4.40 -4.70
C SER A 107 18.04 -5.37 -3.56
N GLU A 108 18.20 -6.67 -3.74
CA GLU A 108 17.88 -7.66 -2.69
C GLU A 108 18.73 -7.43 -1.43
N LYS A 109 20.01 -7.09 -1.58
CA LYS A 109 20.86 -6.68 -0.45
C LYS A 109 20.37 -5.41 0.22
N SER A 110 19.90 -4.43 -0.57
CA SER A 110 19.32 -3.19 -0.05
C SER A 110 18.02 -3.44 0.74
N VAL A 111 17.19 -4.39 0.30
CA VAL A 111 15.99 -4.81 1.06
C VAL A 111 16.39 -5.36 2.42
N LYS A 112 17.32 -6.33 2.43
CA LYS A 112 17.80 -6.97 3.67
C LYS A 112 18.41 -5.99 4.66
N GLN A 113 19.15 -5.00 4.16
CA GLN A 113 19.86 -4.06 5.01
C GLN A 113 18.94 -2.99 5.63
N PHE A 114 17.90 -2.55 4.91
CA PHE A 114 17.13 -1.37 5.31
C PHE A 114 15.63 -1.58 5.45
N LEU A 115 15.05 -2.46 4.63
CA LEU A 115 13.61 -2.51 4.44
C LEU A 115 12.97 -3.73 5.10
N ASP A 116 13.75 -4.79 5.39
CA ASP A 116 13.26 -5.97 6.11
C ASP A 116 12.73 -5.62 7.51
N SER A 117 13.37 -4.68 8.22
CA SER A 117 12.89 -4.25 9.53
C SER A 117 11.53 -3.56 9.45
N TYR A 118 11.30 -2.72 8.44
CA TYR A 118 10.00 -2.09 8.19
C TYR A 118 8.92 -3.14 7.85
N ALA A 119 9.28 -4.15 7.04
CA ALA A 119 8.37 -5.23 6.62
C ALA A 119 7.85 -6.02 7.81
N ASN A 120 8.77 -6.41 8.68
CA ASN A 120 8.43 -7.26 9.81
C ASN A 120 7.60 -6.50 10.87
N ASN A 121 7.89 -5.22 11.11
CA ASN A 121 7.25 -4.42 12.17
C ASN A 121 5.77 -4.10 11.95
N THR A 122 5.26 -4.34 10.75
CA THR A 122 3.87 -4.00 10.39
C THR A 122 3.03 -5.24 10.08
N SER A 123 3.64 -6.42 10.10
CA SER A 123 2.91 -7.68 9.99
C SER A 123 1.97 -7.85 11.19
N GLY A 124 0.70 -8.13 10.91
CA GLY A 124 -0.32 -8.28 11.96
C GLY A 124 -0.90 -6.97 12.49
N TYR A 125 -0.49 -5.81 11.95
CA TYR A 125 -1.14 -4.55 12.28
C TYR A 125 -2.61 -4.59 11.82
N SER A 126 -3.52 -4.32 12.76
CA SER A 126 -4.94 -4.16 12.50
C SER A 126 -5.34 -2.72 12.74
N SER A 127 -5.85 -2.08 11.71
CA SER A 127 -6.46 -0.74 11.79
C SER A 127 -7.76 -0.73 11.02
N ASP A 128 -8.66 0.16 11.40
CA ASP A 128 -9.84 0.42 10.59
C ASP A 128 -9.38 1.29 9.43
N ILE A 129 -9.42 0.75 8.22
CA ILE A 129 -9.01 1.48 7.02
C ILE A 129 -10.23 1.80 6.17
N ASN A 130 -10.28 3.02 5.62
CA ASN A 130 -11.12 3.25 4.46
C ASN A 130 -10.45 2.58 3.26
N LEU A 131 -11.07 1.50 2.79
CA LEU A 131 -10.52 0.70 1.71
C LEU A 131 -10.22 1.53 0.46
N PHE A 132 -11.17 2.31 -0.03
CA PHE A 132 -11.03 3.05 -1.27
C PHE A 132 -9.97 4.14 -1.17
N SER A 133 -9.93 4.88 -0.06
CA SER A 133 -8.87 5.87 0.18
C SER A 133 -7.49 5.22 0.25
N TYR A 134 -7.39 4.05 0.87
CA TYR A 134 -6.13 3.31 0.93
C TYR A 134 -5.72 2.76 -0.43
N LEU A 135 -6.66 2.23 -1.20
CA LEU A 135 -6.42 1.78 -2.57
C LEU A 135 -6.00 2.93 -3.49
N GLU A 136 -6.68 4.07 -3.40
CA GLU A 136 -6.32 5.28 -4.13
C GLU A 136 -4.90 5.75 -3.75
N TYR A 137 -4.57 5.76 -2.46
CA TYR A 137 -3.23 6.08 -1.98
C TYR A 137 -2.17 5.12 -2.53
N LEU A 138 -2.50 3.83 -2.69
CA LEU A 138 -1.58 2.84 -3.25
C LEU A 138 -1.37 3.02 -4.77
N ILE A 139 -2.40 3.48 -5.49
CA ILE A 139 -2.41 3.58 -6.95
C ILE A 139 -1.82 4.90 -7.47
N ARG A 140 -1.97 5.99 -6.71
CA ARG A 140 -1.39 7.31 -7.05
C ARG A 140 0.15 7.30 -7.09
#